data_AF-A0A5D0R1T4-F1
#
_entry.id   AF-A0A5D0R1T4-F1
#
_cell.length_a   1.000
_cell.length_b   1.000
_cell.length_c   1.000
_cell.angle_alpha   90.00
_cell.angle_beta   90.00
_cell.angle_gamma   90.00
#
_symmetry.space_group_name_H-M   'P 1'
#
loop_
_entity.id
_entity.type
_entity.pdbx_description
1 polymer ?
#
loop_
_entity_poly.entity_id
_entity_poly.type
_entity_poly.pdbx_seq_one_letter_code
_entity_poly.pdbx_strand_id
1 'polypeptide(L)'
;MYREEDNGYLENLWLIEQADSTYTAFLVQYEFTPEDITALNFRQQINVENKITYIELNADELVGDIFGKYYYNGACYEDLWTYQSGTRCRSTKHTFAQGNECDYWGTTDMATNGGYVLLPTLVPCGDGGGGPSNGGNPPDYNPTNPNGNPNHGGGNQGGSTTPVTCKFCPELEPPMDNGDNNSPDQKNCDELNRIGNSTYTASAFNTLNNNLSQNAETGFSLDIRANFPNFAVIPKPPVSYSEVSAGQNPFSFAFLHNHFIGKFEMFGHGDIHTLFRYANNFNPSLLPNYQFDNSLFTIFMTVRDHTYAIKIEDIDKLASIQQYFVDETTEEAFQMQLDRVFKDANRDAYGNRKPNPADADQEELAKAFLKFVSETNDFGIALYKANTNDMLSQNATWQKLSLDTNGNITPTNCN
;
A
#
# COMPACT_ATOMS: atom_id res chain seq x y z
N MET A 1 1.02 -29.59 0.89
CA MET A 1 1.94 -30.32 -0.01
C MET A 1 2.77 -31.27 0.86
N TYR A 2 2.85 -32.54 0.47
CA TYR A 2 3.61 -33.55 1.21
C TYR A 2 4.75 -34.03 0.31
N ARG A 3 5.99 -34.00 0.83
CA ARG A 3 7.12 -34.71 0.21
C ARG A 3 7.25 -36.06 0.91
N GLU A 4 7.50 -37.12 0.14
CA GLU A 4 7.76 -38.45 0.70
C GLU A 4 9.04 -38.49 1.55
N GLU A 5 10.00 -37.60 1.25
CA GLU A 5 11.23 -37.41 2.03
C GLU A 5 11.38 -35.95 2.44
N ASP A 6 11.54 -35.72 3.74
CA ASP A 6 11.90 -34.41 4.30
C ASP A 6 13.36 -34.10 3.95
N ASN A 7 13.56 -33.03 3.18
CA ASN A 7 14.89 -32.57 2.77
C ASN A 7 15.52 -31.60 3.78
N GLY A 8 14.83 -31.28 4.89
CA GLY A 8 15.30 -30.40 5.93
C GLY A 8 15.27 -28.91 5.58
N TYR A 9 14.73 -28.54 4.42
CA TYR A 9 14.59 -27.14 4.01
C TYR A 9 13.22 -26.59 4.40
N LEU A 10 13.18 -25.27 4.65
CA LEU A 10 11.91 -24.56 4.69
C LEU A 10 11.39 -24.44 3.26
N GLU A 11 10.10 -24.66 3.05
CA GLU A 11 9.48 -24.62 1.73
C GLU A 11 8.13 -23.91 1.77
N ASN A 12 7.84 -23.11 0.75
CA ASN A 12 6.55 -22.45 0.57
C ASN A 12 6.00 -22.74 -0.83
N LEU A 13 4.68 -22.89 -0.93
CA LEU A 13 3.98 -22.93 -2.21
C LEU A 13 3.60 -21.50 -2.61
N TRP A 14 3.99 -21.09 -3.80
CA TRP A 14 3.66 -19.78 -4.38
C TRP A 14 2.81 -19.96 -5.63
N LEU A 15 1.65 -19.30 -5.68
CA LEU A 15 0.73 -19.34 -6.81
C LEU A 15 0.69 -17.96 -7.47
N ILE A 16 0.83 -17.94 -8.79
CA ILE A 16 0.76 -16.72 -9.61
C ILE A 16 -0.43 -16.85 -10.56
N GLU A 17 -1.46 -16.03 -10.34
CA GLU A 17 -2.60 -15.93 -11.24
C GLU A 17 -2.19 -15.39 -12.60
N GLN A 18 -2.61 -16.05 -13.66
CA GLN A 18 -2.36 -15.69 -15.05
C GLN A 18 -3.54 -14.88 -15.61
N ALA A 19 -3.33 -14.24 -16.77
CA ALA A 19 -4.34 -13.39 -17.41
C ALA A 19 -5.61 -14.15 -17.85
N ASP A 20 -5.54 -15.48 -17.97
CA ASP A 20 -6.66 -16.38 -18.29
C ASP A 20 -7.32 -16.98 -17.04
N SER A 21 -7.00 -16.45 -15.84
CA SER A 21 -7.48 -16.94 -14.54
C SER A 21 -7.01 -18.36 -14.17
N THR A 22 -5.98 -18.88 -14.85
CA THR A 22 -5.23 -20.04 -14.39
C THR A 22 -4.14 -19.64 -13.39
N TYR A 23 -3.47 -20.61 -12.76
CA TYR A 23 -2.37 -20.35 -11.84
C TYR A 23 -1.12 -21.10 -12.26
N THR A 24 0.02 -20.43 -12.21
CA THR A 24 1.34 -21.09 -12.21
C THR A 24 1.77 -21.31 -10.77
N ALA A 25 2.22 -22.51 -10.44
CA ALA A 25 2.64 -22.87 -9.10
C ALA A 25 4.17 -23.03 -9.01
N PHE A 26 4.76 -22.51 -7.94
CA PHE A 26 6.17 -22.65 -7.62
C PHE A 26 6.32 -23.24 -6.22
N LEU A 27 7.26 -24.16 -6.06
CA LEU A 27 7.82 -24.49 -4.77
C LEU A 27 9.03 -23.59 -4.53
N VAL A 28 8.93 -22.75 -3.50
CA VAL A 28 10.01 -21.86 -3.05
C VAL A 28 10.73 -22.55 -1.92
N GLN A 29 11.96 -22.99 -2.17
CA GLN A 29 12.80 -23.68 -1.20
C GLN A 29 13.84 -22.71 -0.63
N TYR A 30 13.95 -22.64 0.69
CA TYR A 30 14.90 -21.79 1.40
C TYR A 30 16.05 -22.64 1.93
N GLU A 31 17.23 -22.43 1.37
CA GLU A 31 18.48 -23.09 1.74
C GLU A 31 19.17 -22.33 2.88
N PHE A 32 18.42 -22.10 3.95
CA PHE A 32 18.90 -21.39 5.14
C PHE A 32 19.71 -22.33 6.04
N THR A 33 20.85 -21.84 6.54
CA THR A 33 21.62 -22.59 7.54
C THR A 33 20.93 -22.52 8.91
N PRO A 34 21.27 -23.39 9.88
CA PRO A 34 20.77 -23.26 11.24
C PRO A 34 21.07 -21.89 11.88
N GLU A 35 22.19 -21.27 11.52
CA GLU A 35 22.55 -19.91 11.95
C GLU A 35 21.63 -18.86 11.33
N ASP A 36 21.27 -18.99 10.05
CA ASP A 36 20.29 -18.11 9.40
C ASP A 36 18.92 -18.23 10.07
N ILE A 37 18.46 -19.45 10.34
CA ILE A 37 17.18 -19.72 11.03
C ILE A 37 17.21 -19.12 12.44
N THR A 38 18.33 -19.25 13.14
CA THR A 38 18.53 -18.67 14.47
C THR A 38 18.50 -17.14 14.41
N ALA A 39 19.23 -16.54 13.46
CA ALA A 39 19.23 -15.11 13.22
C ALA A 39 17.81 -14.59 12.90
N LEU A 40 17.06 -15.29 12.04
CA LEU A 40 15.66 -14.99 11.76
C LEU A 40 14.78 -15.06 13.02
N ASN A 41 14.94 -16.09 13.86
CA ASN A 41 14.22 -16.21 15.13
C ASN A 41 14.55 -15.09 16.13
N PHE A 42 15.76 -14.53 16.07
CA PHE A 42 16.20 -13.38 16.86
C PHE A 42 16.05 -12.03 16.13
N ARG A 43 15.33 -12.01 15.00
CA ARG A 43 15.05 -10.80 14.20
C ARG A 43 16.31 -10.08 13.70
N GLN A 44 17.37 -10.83 13.44
CA GLN A 44 18.61 -10.34 12.86
C GLN A 44 18.55 -10.45 11.33
N GLN A 45 19.21 -9.53 10.64
CA GLN A 45 19.32 -9.59 9.18
C GLN A 45 20.18 -10.79 8.77
N ILE A 46 19.76 -11.48 7.71
CA ILE A 46 20.52 -12.54 7.06
C ILE A 46 20.74 -12.19 5.59
N ASN A 47 21.84 -12.66 5.02
CA ASN A 47 22.01 -12.61 3.58
C ASN A 47 21.16 -13.71 2.94
N VAL A 48 20.18 -13.32 2.10
CA VAL A 48 19.29 -14.23 1.38
C VAL A 48 19.74 -14.48 -0.07
N GLU A 49 20.77 -13.78 -0.53
CA GLU A 49 21.30 -13.93 -1.88
C GLU A 49 21.73 -15.38 -2.13
N ASN A 50 21.25 -15.96 -3.23
CA ASN A 50 21.50 -17.35 -3.63
C ASN A 50 21.04 -18.41 -2.63
N LYS A 51 20.13 -18.09 -1.69
CA LYS A 51 19.54 -19.05 -0.73
C LYS A 51 18.07 -19.39 -1.00
N ILE A 52 17.51 -18.91 -2.11
CA ILE A 52 16.12 -19.13 -2.48
C ILE A 52 16.09 -19.78 -3.85
N THR A 53 15.53 -20.98 -3.91
CA THR A 53 15.38 -21.76 -5.14
C THR A 53 13.91 -21.81 -5.50
N TYR A 54 13.58 -21.40 -6.74
CA TYR A 54 12.23 -21.47 -7.28
C TYR A 54 12.12 -22.68 -8.20
N ILE A 55 11.26 -23.62 -7.85
CA ILE A 55 11.00 -24.82 -8.64
C ILE A 55 9.58 -24.68 -9.19
N GLU A 56 9.46 -24.45 -10.49
CA GLU A 56 8.16 -24.44 -11.16
C GLU A 56 7.54 -25.84 -11.10
N LEU A 57 6.33 -25.91 -10.58
CA LEU A 57 5.54 -27.14 -10.54
C LEU A 57 4.71 -27.19 -11.82
N ASN A 58 5.26 -27.84 -12.84
CA ASN A 58 4.54 -28.16 -14.08
C ASN A 58 3.43 -29.17 -13.76
N ALA A 59 2.24 -28.66 -13.46
CA ALA A 59 1.13 -29.52 -13.13
C ALA A 59 -0.19 -28.88 -13.53
N ASP A 60 -0.66 -29.28 -14.71
CA ASP A 60 -2.02 -29.06 -15.19
C ASP A 60 -3.09 -29.59 -14.19
N GLU A 61 -2.68 -30.40 -13.20
CA GLU A 61 -3.53 -31.05 -12.19
C GLU A 61 -3.35 -30.51 -10.75
N LEU A 62 -2.29 -29.73 -10.44
CA LEU A 62 -1.95 -29.35 -9.06
C LEU A 62 -2.99 -28.42 -8.43
N VAL A 63 -3.60 -27.51 -9.21
CA VAL A 63 -4.67 -26.64 -8.70
C VAL A 63 -5.91 -27.46 -8.32
N GLY A 64 -6.17 -28.57 -9.01
CA GLY A 64 -7.22 -29.53 -8.65
C GLY A 64 -6.90 -30.30 -7.37
N ASP A 65 -5.63 -30.66 -7.16
CA ASP A 65 -5.16 -31.43 -6.01
C ASP A 65 -4.97 -30.59 -4.73
N ILE A 66 -4.63 -29.31 -4.85
CA ILE A 66 -4.47 -28.40 -3.69
C ILE A 66 -5.81 -28.17 -2.96
N PHE A 67 -6.90 -28.12 -3.73
CA PHE A 67 -8.26 -27.96 -3.19
C PHE A 67 -9.07 -29.26 -3.24
N GLY A 68 -8.42 -30.37 -3.61
CA GLY A 68 -9.01 -31.68 -3.73
C GLY A 68 -9.02 -32.44 -2.40
N LYS A 69 -9.60 -33.65 -2.43
CA LYS A 69 -9.53 -34.57 -1.29
C LYS A 69 -8.09 -35.05 -1.12
N TYR A 70 -7.55 -34.99 0.08
CA TYR A 70 -6.23 -35.55 0.41
C TYR A 70 -6.34 -36.63 1.49
N TYR A 71 -5.45 -37.62 1.43
CA TYR A 71 -5.41 -38.73 2.38
C TYR A 71 -4.37 -38.46 3.48
N TYR A 72 -4.78 -38.51 4.74
CA TYR A 72 -3.91 -38.33 5.90
C TYR A 72 -4.34 -39.24 7.05
N ASN A 73 -3.38 -39.90 7.70
CA ASN A 73 -3.60 -40.73 8.90
C ASN A 73 -4.78 -41.72 8.82
N GLY A 74 -4.93 -42.41 7.67
CA GLY A 74 -5.96 -43.43 7.50
C GLY A 74 -7.31 -42.93 6.94
N ALA A 75 -7.46 -41.61 6.71
CA ALA A 75 -8.72 -41.01 6.31
C ALA A 75 -8.55 -39.93 5.23
N CYS A 76 -9.65 -39.60 4.53
CA CYS A 76 -9.66 -38.53 3.53
C CYS A 76 -10.21 -37.23 4.12
N TYR A 77 -9.60 -36.13 3.74
CA TYR A 77 -9.95 -34.79 4.16
C TYR A 77 -10.14 -33.92 2.93
N GLU A 78 -11.04 -32.96 3.04
CA GLU A 78 -11.23 -31.88 2.08
C GLU A 78 -11.20 -30.57 2.85
N ASP A 79 -10.45 -29.61 2.34
CA ASP A 79 -10.29 -28.31 2.95
C ASP A 79 -11.44 -27.40 2.49
N LEU A 80 -12.37 -27.11 3.40
CA LEU A 80 -13.56 -26.32 3.10
C LEU A 80 -13.47 -24.94 3.75
N TRP A 81 -13.82 -23.91 2.98
CA TRP A 81 -14.07 -22.58 3.50
C TRP A 81 -15.28 -22.61 4.42
N THR A 82 -15.03 -22.61 5.72
CA THR A 82 -16.06 -22.62 6.75
C THR A 82 -16.12 -21.25 7.41
N TYR A 83 -17.31 -20.66 7.46
CA TYR A 83 -17.50 -19.42 8.20
C TYR A 83 -17.41 -19.70 9.71
N GLN A 84 -16.34 -19.24 10.35
CA GLN A 84 -16.25 -19.21 11.79
C GLN A 84 -16.85 -17.90 12.31
N SER A 85 -17.86 -18.06 13.17
CA SER A 85 -18.45 -16.93 13.86
C SER A 85 -17.41 -16.29 14.77
N GLY A 86 -17.32 -14.96 14.72
CA GLY A 86 -16.48 -14.19 15.60
C GLY A 86 -16.89 -14.33 17.07
N THR A 87 -16.00 -13.94 17.96
CA THR A 87 -16.24 -13.96 19.40
C THR A 87 -16.93 -12.68 19.85
N ARG A 88 -17.69 -12.79 20.94
CA ARG A 88 -18.20 -11.60 21.63
C ARG A 88 -17.15 -11.10 22.61
N CYS A 89 -17.21 -9.81 22.91
CA CYS A 89 -16.43 -9.17 23.97
C CYS A 89 -16.58 -9.98 25.28
N ARG A 90 -15.58 -10.00 26.17
CA ARG A 90 -15.58 -10.84 27.40
C ARG A 90 -16.82 -10.69 28.28
N SER A 91 -17.50 -9.54 28.24
CA SER A 91 -18.79 -9.31 28.90
C SER A 91 -19.98 -10.06 28.26
N THR A 92 -19.77 -10.74 27.13
CA THR A 92 -20.72 -11.45 26.25
C THR A 92 -21.82 -10.59 25.62
N LYS A 93 -21.78 -9.27 25.84
CA LYS A 93 -22.85 -8.35 25.43
C LYS A 93 -22.70 -7.79 24.02
N HIS A 94 -21.47 -7.58 23.56
CA HIS A 94 -21.21 -6.84 22.32
C HIS A 94 -20.56 -7.73 21.25
N THR A 95 -21.04 -7.58 20.03
CA THR A 95 -20.43 -8.16 18.82
C THR A 95 -19.33 -7.22 18.28
N PHE A 96 -18.51 -7.71 17.35
CA PHE A 96 -17.46 -6.90 16.71
C PHE A 96 -18.00 -5.61 16.07
N ALA A 97 -19.20 -5.65 15.48
CA ALA A 97 -19.84 -4.49 14.85
C ALA A 97 -20.21 -3.36 15.84
N GLN A 98 -20.31 -3.69 17.13
CA GLN A 98 -20.64 -2.75 18.21
C GLN A 98 -19.39 -2.25 18.92
N GLY A 99 -18.25 -2.20 18.20
CA GLY A 99 -16.92 -2.07 18.76
C GLY A 99 -16.77 -1.02 19.86
N ASN A 100 -17.22 0.21 19.60
CA ASN A 100 -17.11 1.33 20.55
C ASN A 100 -17.97 1.17 21.81
N GLU A 101 -18.91 0.21 21.85
CA GLU A 101 -19.73 -0.14 23.00
C GLU A 101 -19.10 -1.23 23.88
N CYS A 102 -18.02 -1.87 23.44
CA CYS A 102 -17.26 -2.84 24.24
C CYS A 102 -16.23 -2.12 25.12
N ASP A 103 -16.34 -2.30 26.44
CA ASP A 103 -15.40 -1.75 27.44
C ASP A 103 -13.92 -2.14 27.20
N TYR A 104 -13.70 -3.18 26.38
CA TYR A 104 -12.39 -3.74 26.04
C TYR A 104 -11.96 -3.46 24.59
N TRP A 105 -12.61 -2.52 23.90
CA TRP A 105 -12.27 -2.17 22.53
C TRP A 105 -10.79 -1.75 22.39
N GLY A 106 -10.09 -2.30 21.40
CA GLY A 106 -8.66 -2.05 21.20
C GLY A 106 -7.72 -2.84 22.12
N THR A 107 -8.25 -3.78 22.92
CA THR A 107 -7.44 -4.69 23.77
C THR A 107 -7.52 -6.14 23.27
N THR A 108 -6.76 -7.05 23.87
CA THR A 108 -6.81 -8.50 23.57
C THR A 108 -8.15 -9.15 23.93
N ASP A 109 -8.97 -8.50 24.76
CA ASP A 109 -10.26 -9.01 25.24
C ASP A 109 -11.46 -8.51 24.40
N MET A 110 -11.19 -7.82 23.28
CA MET A 110 -12.24 -7.33 22.37
C MET A 110 -12.96 -8.46 21.64
N ALA A 111 -14.19 -8.19 21.17
CA ALA A 111 -14.88 -9.09 20.25
C ALA A 111 -14.04 -9.31 18.99
N THR A 112 -14.13 -10.49 18.36
CA THR A 112 -13.47 -10.75 17.07
C THR A 112 -14.50 -10.78 15.94
N ASN A 113 -14.10 -10.34 14.75
CA ASN A 113 -14.95 -10.48 13.57
C ASN A 113 -15.02 -11.95 13.14
N GLY A 114 -16.18 -12.38 12.63
CA GLY A 114 -16.29 -13.68 11.98
C GLY A 114 -15.64 -13.65 10.60
N GLY A 115 -15.18 -14.80 10.14
CA GLY A 115 -14.49 -14.91 8.86
C GLY A 115 -14.57 -16.32 8.30
N TYR A 116 -14.35 -16.43 6.99
CA TYR A 116 -14.13 -17.73 6.37
C TYR A 116 -12.71 -18.18 6.68
N VAL A 117 -12.60 -19.38 7.23
CA VAL A 117 -11.32 -20.06 7.44
C VAL A 117 -11.34 -21.38 6.69
N LEU A 118 -10.17 -21.81 6.24
CA LEU A 118 -10.01 -23.12 5.62
C LEU A 118 -9.89 -24.16 6.74
N LEU A 119 -10.84 -25.10 6.80
CA LEU A 119 -10.82 -26.18 7.79
C LEU A 119 -10.84 -27.56 7.12
N PRO A 120 -9.98 -28.48 7.59
CA PRO A 120 -9.98 -29.85 7.11
C PRO A 120 -11.24 -30.55 7.59
N THR A 121 -12.07 -31.02 6.66
CA THR A 121 -13.28 -31.77 6.94
C THR A 121 -13.09 -33.22 6.53
N LEU A 122 -13.43 -34.14 7.42
CA LEU A 122 -13.38 -35.58 7.13
C LEU A 122 -14.42 -35.92 6.05
N VAL A 123 -13.96 -36.47 4.94
CA VAL A 123 -14.81 -36.90 3.82
C VAL A 123 -14.62 -38.39 3.54
N PRO A 124 -15.65 -39.08 2.99
CA PRO A 124 -15.47 -40.44 2.50
C PRO A 124 -14.41 -40.47 1.40
N CYS A 125 -13.48 -41.43 1.49
CA CYS A 125 -12.47 -41.72 0.47
C CYS A 125 -13.05 -42.31 -0.83
N GLY A 126 -14.38 -42.38 -0.98
CA GLY A 126 -15.03 -42.92 -2.16
C GLY A 126 -14.72 -42.14 -3.43
N ASP A 127 -14.77 -42.87 -4.55
CA ASP A 127 -14.32 -42.52 -5.90
C ASP A 127 -14.45 -41.04 -6.26
N GLY A 128 -13.33 -40.50 -6.72
CA GLY A 128 -13.12 -39.08 -6.97
C GLY A 128 -14.21 -38.44 -7.82
N GLY A 129 -14.76 -37.34 -7.30
CA GLY A 129 -15.39 -36.31 -8.13
C GLY A 129 -14.34 -35.48 -8.85
N GLY A 130 -13.42 -36.14 -9.58
CA GLY A 130 -12.63 -35.50 -10.61
C GLY A 130 -13.50 -35.38 -11.84
N GLY A 131 -13.71 -34.16 -12.35
CA GLY A 131 -14.24 -33.98 -13.69
C GLY A 131 -13.37 -34.75 -14.71
N PRO A 132 -13.92 -35.13 -15.87
CA PRO A 132 -13.33 -36.15 -16.72
C PRO A 132 -12.02 -35.66 -17.35
N SER A 133 -10.87 -36.10 -16.85
CA SER A 133 -9.64 -36.15 -17.63
C SER A 133 -9.60 -37.50 -18.36
N ASN A 134 -9.61 -37.44 -19.69
CA ASN A 134 -9.29 -38.58 -20.53
C ASN A 134 -7.81 -38.92 -20.33
N GLY A 135 -7.49 -39.99 -19.60
CA GLY A 135 -6.10 -40.44 -19.53
C GLY A 135 -5.81 -41.58 -18.56
N GLY A 136 -6.03 -42.82 -19.01
CA GLY A 136 -5.24 -43.99 -18.63
C GLY A 136 -5.37 -44.52 -17.19
N ASN A 137 -5.96 -45.71 -17.05
CA ASN A 137 -5.83 -46.54 -15.85
C ASN A 137 -4.35 -46.70 -15.43
N PRO A 138 -4.03 -46.60 -14.12
CA PRO A 138 -2.73 -47.05 -13.63
C PRO A 138 -2.62 -48.58 -13.77
N PRO A 139 -1.42 -49.13 -14.02
CA PRO A 139 -1.27 -50.57 -14.18
C PRO A 139 -1.41 -51.28 -12.83
N ASP A 140 -2.16 -52.39 -12.84
CA ASP A 140 -2.30 -53.32 -11.72
C ASP A 140 -0.94 -53.72 -11.14
N TYR A 141 -0.76 -53.46 -9.84
CA TYR A 141 0.38 -53.97 -9.08
C TYR A 141 0.19 -55.48 -8.83
N ASN A 142 0.83 -56.33 -9.63
CA ASN A 142 0.86 -57.78 -9.42
C ASN A 142 2.09 -58.17 -8.56
N PRO A 143 1.92 -58.67 -7.33
CA PRO A 143 3.00 -58.83 -6.35
C PRO A 143 3.85 -60.10 -6.52
N THR A 144 3.97 -60.69 -7.72
CA THR A 144 4.60 -62.02 -7.89
C THR A 144 5.87 -62.09 -8.75
N ASN A 145 6.52 -60.98 -9.10
CA ASN A 145 7.78 -61.02 -9.87
C ASN A 145 8.96 -60.33 -9.15
N PRO A 146 9.97 -61.06 -8.65
CA PRO A 146 11.07 -60.45 -7.89
C PRO A 146 12.18 -59.78 -8.73
N ASN A 147 12.09 -59.70 -10.06
CA ASN A 147 13.22 -59.24 -10.92
C ASN A 147 12.84 -58.23 -12.03
N GLY A 148 11.99 -57.23 -11.73
CA GLY A 148 11.67 -56.15 -12.66
C GLY A 148 12.55 -54.92 -12.46
N ASN A 149 13.63 -54.80 -13.24
CA ASN A 149 14.50 -53.62 -13.32
C ASN A 149 13.76 -52.42 -13.96
N PRO A 150 13.66 -51.24 -13.33
CA PRO A 150 13.15 -50.04 -14.00
C PRO A 150 14.30 -49.37 -14.76
N ASN A 151 14.40 -49.67 -16.06
CA ASN A 151 15.36 -49.01 -16.96
C ASN A 151 14.67 -47.89 -17.75
N HIS A 152 15.41 -46.78 -17.83
CA HIS A 152 15.08 -45.46 -18.36
C HIS A 152 14.74 -45.36 -19.86
N GLY A 153 14.13 -44.23 -20.25
CA GLY A 153 14.25 -43.58 -21.57
C GLY A 153 13.15 -42.52 -21.77
N GLY A 154 13.38 -41.28 -22.21
CA GLY A 154 14.56 -40.53 -22.66
C GLY A 154 14.32 -39.03 -22.36
N GLY A 155 15.31 -38.14 -22.29
CA GLY A 155 16.27 -37.85 -23.35
C GLY A 155 15.75 -36.71 -24.23
N ASN A 156 15.87 -35.46 -23.78
CA ASN A 156 15.89 -34.32 -24.71
C ASN A 156 17.01 -33.34 -24.34
N GLN A 157 17.75 -32.95 -25.38
CA GLN A 157 19.03 -32.25 -25.32
C GLN A 157 18.83 -30.73 -25.29
N GLY A 158 19.65 -30.05 -24.49
CA GLY A 158 20.21 -28.73 -24.78
C GLY A 158 19.28 -27.64 -25.32
N GLY A 159 18.44 -27.07 -24.45
CA GLY A 159 17.86 -25.74 -24.65
C GLY A 159 18.47 -24.77 -23.65
N SER A 160 19.45 -23.97 -24.08
CA SER A 160 19.88 -22.78 -23.33
C SER A 160 18.68 -21.82 -23.27
N THR A 161 17.99 -21.76 -22.14
CA THR A 161 16.94 -20.79 -21.90
C THR A 161 17.59 -19.42 -21.75
N THR A 162 17.55 -18.60 -22.79
CA THR A 162 17.65 -17.15 -22.62
C THR A 162 16.59 -16.71 -21.61
N PRO A 163 16.89 -15.79 -20.69
CA PRO A 163 15.91 -15.28 -19.73
C PRO A 163 14.65 -14.83 -20.44
N VAL A 164 13.50 -15.36 -20.03
CA VAL A 164 12.20 -14.85 -20.48
C VAL A 164 12.01 -13.50 -19.81
N THR A 165 12.29 -12.42 -20.54
CA THR A 165 11.84 -11.07 -20.17
C THR A 165 10.32 -11.06 -20.20
N CYS A 166 9.73 -11.14 -19.01
CA CYS A 166 8.31 -11.00 -18.77
C CYS A 166 7.82 -9.63 -19.28
N LYS A 167 6.90 -9.62 -20.24
CA LYS A 167 6.41 -8.40 -20.90
C LYS A 167 5.40 -7.61 -20.06
N PHE A 168 4.86 -8.21 -19.00
CA PHE A 168 3.83 -7.62 -18.12
C PHE A 168 3.98 -8.07 -16.66
N CYS A 169 5.20 -8.33 -16.20
CA CYS A 169 5.40 -8.49 -14.76
C CYS A 169 5.13 -7.13 -14.11
N PRO A 170 4.43 -7.05 -12.96
CA PRO A 170 4.51 -5.85 -12.15
C PRO A 170 6.00 -5.59 -11.94
N GLU A 171 6.44 -4.39 -12.32
CA GLU A 171 7.81 -3.96 -12.10
C GLU A 171 8.10 -4.20 -10.62
N LEU A 172 9.02 -5.13 -10.33
CA LEU A 172 9.42 -5.40 -8.96
C LEU A 172 10.10 -4.12 -8.50
N GLU A 173 9.46 -3.36 -7.62
CA GLU A 173 10.10 -2.21 -7.01
C GLU A 173 11.38 -2.73 -6.34
N PRO A 174 12.56 -2.15 -6.64
CA PRO A 174 13.76 -2.52 -5.92
C PRO A 174 13.49 -2.32 -4.42
N PRO A 175 13.95 -3.23 -3.55
CA PRO A 175 13.85 -3.02 -2.12
C PRO A 175 14.41 -1.64 -1.80
N MET A 176 13.65 -0.81 -1.08
CA MET A 176 14.10 0.51 -0.66
C MET A 176 15.52 0.39 -0.11
N ASP A 177 16.45 1.09 -0.76
CA ASP A 177 17.86 1.05 -0.44
C ASP A 177 18.07 1.59 0.97
N ASN A 178 18.34 0.68 1.92
CA ASN A 178 18.60 1.01 3.32
C ASN A 178 19.99 1.65 3.55
N GLY A 179 20.73 1.97 2.48
CA GLY A 179 22.00 2.68 2.49
C GLY A 179 22.00 4.03 1.77
N ASP A 180 20.82 4.55 1.42
CA ASP A 180 20.72 5.68 0.51
C ASP A 180 21.16 7.02 1.16
N ASN A 181 22.26 7.58 0.64
CA ASN A 181 22.80 8.89 1.02
C ASN A 181 22.05 10.06 0.35
N ASN A 182 20.92 9.78 -0.29
CA ASN A 182 20.08 10.79 -0.92
C ASN A 182 19.62 11.84 0.09
N SER A 183 19.59 13.10 -0.37
CA SER A 183 19.05 14.20 0.41
C SER A 183 17.55 13.99 0.66
N PRO A 184 16.97 14.59 1.72
CA PRO A 184 15.53 14.55 1.94
C PRO A 184 14.70 14.97 0.71
N ASP A 185 15.22 15.91 -0.06
CA ASP A 185 14.61 16.39 -1.31
C ASP A 185 14.53 15.29 -2.37
N GLN A 186 15.62 14.55 -2.59
CA GLN A 186 15.65 13.47 -3.57
C GLN A 186 14.67 12.37 -3.16
N LYS A 187 14.70 11.94 -1.88
CA LYS A 187 13.77 10.93 -1.37
C LYS A 187 12.31 11.36 -1.51
N ASN A 188 12.01 12.63 -1.23
CA ASN A 188 10.66 13.20 -1.43
C ASN A 188 10.24 13.15 -2.90
N CYS A 189 11.15 13.48 -3.82
CA CYS A 189 10.92 13.40 -5.26
C CYS A 189 10.69 11.96 -5.73
N ASP A 190 11.51 11.02 -5.26
CA ASP A 190 11.41 9.59 -5.61
C ASP A 190 10.04 9.03 -5.16
N GLU A 191 9.62 9.35 -3.93
CA GLU A 191 8.33 8.91 -3.41
C GLU A 191 7.15 9.56 -4.16
N LEU A 192 7.24 10.85 -4.48
CA LEU A 192 6.22 11.55 -5.26
C LEU A 192 6.07 10.95 -6.67
N ASN A 193 7.18 10.62 -7.33
CA ASN A 193 7.17 9.94 -8.62
C ASN A 193 6.59 8.53 -8.50
N ARG A 194 6.97 7.77 -7.46
CA ARG A 194 6.43 6.42 -7.19
C ARG A 194 4.92 6.43 -7.01
N ILE A 195 4.40 7.32 -6.16
CA ILE A 195 2.96 7.48 -5.95
C ILE A 195 2.30 8.01 -7.21
N GLY A 196 2.89 9.00 -7.89
CA GLY A 196 2.30 9.66 -9.05
C GLY A 196 2.23 8.81 -10.32
N ASN A 197 3.12 7.83 -10.44
CA ASN A 197 3.16 6.90 -11.57
C ASN A 197 2.40 5.59 -11.31
N SER A 198 1.77 5.44 -10.13
CA SER A 198 0.98 4.25 -9.81
C SER A 198 -0.36 4.24 -10.54
N THR A 199 -0.69 3.09 -11.17
CA THR A 199 -2.01 2.87 -11.80
C THR A 199 -3.17 3.05 -10.80
N TYR A 200 -2.97 2.67 -9.53
CA TYR A 200 -3.99 2.76 -8.49
C TYR A 200 -4.32 4.21 -8.15
N THR A 201 -3.31 5.05 -7.97
CA THR A 201 -3.49 6.48 -7.64
C THR A 201 -3.93 7.29 -8.84
N ALA A 202 -3.54 6.92 -10.07
CA ALA A 202 -4.05 7.55 -11.29
C ALA A 202 -5.59 7.53 -11.35
N SER A 203 -6.22 6.43 -10.92
CA SER A 203 -7.68 6.33 -10.83
C SER A 203 -8.29 7.26 -9.77
N ALA A 204 -7.60 7.44 -8.63
CA ALA A 204 -8.00 8.37 -7.58
C ALA A 204 -7.87 9.83 -8.05
N PHE A 205 -6.74 10.19 -8.66
CA PHE A 205 -6.53 11.52 -9.26
C PHE A 205 -7.57 11.83 -10.34
N ASN A 206 -7.94 10.85 -11.17
CA ASN A 206 -9.01 11.04 -12.16
C ASN A 206 -10.35 11.34 -11.47
N THR A 207 -10.67 10.61 -10.39
CA THR A 207 -11.91 10.84 -9.64
C THR A 207 -11.92 12.23 -8.99
N LEU A 208 -10.82 12.66 -8.37
CA LEU A 208 -10.68 13.99 -7.79
C LEU A 208 -10.81 15.09 -8.84
N ASN A 209 -10.17 14.91 -10.00
CA ASN A 209 -10.24 15.85 -11.11
C ASN A 209 -11.68 16.00 -11.64
N ASN A 210 -12.42 14.88 -11.76
CA ASN A 210 -13.82 14.91 -12.18
C ASN A 210 -14.76 15.53 -11.12
N ASN A 211 -14.32 15.64 -9.87
CA ASN A 211 -15.09 16.17 -8.76
C ASN A 211 -14.76 17.64 -8.41
N LEU A 212 -13.87 18.32 -9.15
CA LEU A 212 -13.47 19.72 -8.87
C LEU A 212 -14.64 20.72 -8.88
N SER A 213 -15.74 20.40 -9.56
CA SER A 213 -16.94 21.24 -9.64
C SER A 213 -18.02 20.89 -8.61
N GLN A 214 -17.75 19.94 -7.71
CA GLN A 214 -18.71 19.52 -6.71
C GLN A 214 -18.77 20.52 -5.54
N ASN A 215 -19.86 20.43 -4.79
CA ASN A 215 -20.13 21.23 -3.59
C ASN A 215 -19.69 20.54 -2.30
N ALA A 216 -18.90 19.47 -2.41
CA ALA A 216 -18.37 18.71 -1.29
C ALA A 216 -16.93 18.29 -1.60
N GLU A 217 -16.13 18.23 -0.54
CA GLU A 217 -14.75 17.80 -0.59
C GLU A 217 -14.71 16.28 -0.83
N THR A 218 -13.85 15.82 -1.75
CA THR A 218 -13.64 14.39 -2.00
C THR A 218 -12.22 14.03 -1.63
N GLY A 219 -12.01 12.90 -0.95
CA GLY A 219 -10.67 12.46 -0.59
C GLY A 219 -10.47 10.95 -0.51
N PHE A 220 -9.21 10.54 -0.61
CA PHE A 220 -8.70 9.17 -0.60
C PHE A 220 -7.54 9.07 0.39
N SER A 221 -7.65 8.19 1.37
CA SER A 221 -6.51 7.79 2.20
C SER A 221 -5.72 6.70 1.49
N LEU A 222 -4.40 6.79 1.53
CA LEU A 222 -3.48 5.74 1.11
C LEU A 222 -2.92 5.03 2.34
N ASP A 223 -3.13 3.72 2.38
CA ASP A 223 -2.58 2.85 3.42
C ASP A 223 -1.46 2.00 2.82
N ILE A 224 -0.39 1.81 3.59
CA ILE A 224 0.57 0.75 3.32
C ILE A 224 -0.05 -0.58 3.71
N ARG A 225 -0.14 -1.52 2.76
CA ARG A 225 -0.47 -2.92 3.08
C ARG A 225 0.67 -3.82 2.67
N ALA A 226 1.06 -4.72 3.56
CA ALA A 226 2.02 -5.76 3.27
C ALA A 226 1.40 -6.77 2.28
N ASN A 227 1.61 -6.55 0.99
CA ASN A 227 1.31 -7.51 -0.07
C ASN A 227 2.63 -7.96 -0.68
N PHE A 228 3.40 -8.77 0.06
CA PHE A 228 4.72 -9.22 -0.36
C PHE A 228 4.73 -9.65 -1.84
N PRO A 229 5.64 -9.12 -2.70
CA PRO A 229 6.79 -8.28 -2.36
C PRO A 229 6.52 -6.76 -2.31
N ASN A 230 5.29 -6.30 -2.59
CA ASN A 230 4.97 -4.89 -2.85
C ASN A 230 4.06 -4.25 -1.80
N PHE A 231 4.10 -2.91 -1.73
CA PHE A 231 3.09 -2.14 -1.04
C PHE A 231 2.00 -1.73 -2.03
N ALA A 232 0.79 -2.26 -1.87
CA ALA A 232 -0.35 -1.81 -2.66
C ALA A 232 -0.88 -0.50 -2.07
N VAL A 233 -0.86 0.57 -2.87
CA VAL A 233 -1.52 1.83 -2.55
C VAL A 233 -3.01 1.66 -2.83
N ILE A 234 -3.80 1.38 -1.78
CA ILE A 234 -5.24 1.19 -1.94
C ILE A 234 -5.98 2.46 -1.49
N PRO A 235 -6.53 3.26 -2.42
CA PRO A 235 -7.41 4.35 -2.06
C PRO A 235 -8.64 3.80 -1.31
N LYS A 236 -8.92 4.33 -0.11
CA LYS A 236 -10.22 4.08 0.55
C LYS A 236 -11.36 4.72 -0.26
N PRO A 237 -12.58 4.17 -0.23
CA PRO A 237 -13.73 4.78 -0.93
C PRO A 237 -13.86 6.28 -0.59
N PRO A 238 -14.27 7.12 -1.56
CA PRO A 238 -14.36 8.54 -1.34
C PRO A 238 -15.38 8.83 -0.24
N VAL A 239 -14.98 9.67 0.71
CA VAL A 239 -15.88 10.31 1.64
C VAL A 239 -16.22 11.70 1.10
N SER A 240 -17.49 12.07 1.15
CA SER A 240 -17.99 13.37 0.67
C SER A 240 -18.59 14.14 1.84
N TYR A 241 -17.88 15.17 2.29
CA TYR A 241 -18.25 16.00 3.43
C TYR A 241 -17.86 17.46 3.17
N SER A 242 -18.25 18.37 4.08
CA SER A 242 -17.76 19.76 4.07
C SER A 242 -16.25 19.85 4.30
N GLU A 243 -15.68 18.86 4.99
CA GLU A 243 -14.25 18.69 5.25
C GLU A 243 -13.96 17.19 5.29
N VAL A 244 -12.97 16.71 4.56
CA VAL A 244 -12.55 15.31 4.66
C VAL A 244 -11.51 15.17 5.76
N SER A 245 -11.82 14.38 6.79
CA SER A 245 -10.80 13.94 7.75
C SER A 245 -10.14 12.67 7.26
N ALA A 246 -8.82 12.67 7.16
CA ALA A 246 -8.04 11.45 7.13
C ALA A 246 -8.35 10.60 8.37
N GLY A 247 -8.63 9.31 8.17
CA GLY A 247 -8.77 8.36 9.27
C GLY A 247 -7.42 8.13 9.95
N GLN A 248 -7.42 7.93 11.27
CA GLN A 248 -6.21 7.52 12.00
C GLN A 248 -6.01 6.01 11.91
N ASN A 249 -5.43 5.54 10.81
CA ASN A 249 -4.94 4.18 10.71
C ASN A 249 -3.40 4.20 10.86
N PRO A 250 -2.78 3.35 11.70
CA PRO A 250 -1.32 3.26 11.82
C PRO A 250 -0.57 2.92 10.53
N PHE A 251 -1.30 2.55 9.47
CA PHE A 251 -0.76 2.26 8.15
C PHE A 251 -1.00 3.38 7.13
N SER A 252 -1.82 4.40 7.46
CA SER A 252 -2.05 5.53 6.54
C SER A 252 -0.83 6.42 6.50
N PHE A 253 -0.42 6.79 5.30
CA PHE A 253 0.79 7.61 5.10
C PHE A 253 0.58 8.75 4.13
N ALA A 254 -0.42 8.65 3.25
CA ALA A 254 -0.74 9.72 2.35
C ALA A 254 -2.26 9.94 2.22
N PHE A 255 -2.62 11.14 1.82
CA PHE A 255 -4.01 11.55 1.63
C PHE A 255 -4.09 12.37 0.34
N LEU A 256 -5.03 12.04 -0.53
CA LEU A 256 -5.31 12.79 -1.75
C LEU A 256 -6.69 13.38 -1.63
N HIS A 257 -6.86 14.66 -1.89
CA HIS A 257 -8.17 15.27 -1.94
C HIS A 257 -8.24 16.41 -2.95
N ASN A 258 -9.45 16.91 -3.14
CA ASN A 258 -9.71 18.18 -3.79
C ASN A 258 -10.50 19.05 -2.84
N HIS A 259 -10.54 20.36 -3.09
CA HIS A 259 -11.48 21.26 -2.40
C HIS A 259 -12.72 21.50 -3.25
N PHE A 260 -13.85 21.74 -2.59
CA PHE A 260 -15.12 22.05 -3.25
C PHE A 260 -15.23 23.53 -3.62
N ILE A 261 -16.22 23.86 -4.46
CA ILE A 261 -16.51 25.25 -4.84
C ILE A 261 -16.81 26.10 -3.60
N GLY A 262 -16.00 27.12 -3.37
CA GLY A 262 -16.15 28.06 -2.25
C GLY A 262 -15.05 27.95 -1.18
N LYS A 263 -14.12 27.02 -1.32
CA LYS A 263 -12.87 26.95 -0.55
C LYS A 263 -11.70 27.33 -1.46
N PHE A 264 -10.62 27.86 -0.89
CA PHE A 264 -9.39 28.12 -1.67
C PHE A 264 -8.82 26.78 -2.10
N GLU A 265 -8.49 26.64 -3.38
CA GLU A 265 -7.88 25.44 -3.97
C GLU A 265 -6.38 25.34 -3.58
N MET A 266 -6.07 25.32 -2.29
CA MET A 266 -4.73 25.19 -1.71
C MET A 266 -4.83 24.61 -0.29
N PHE A 267 -3.73 24.05 0.23
CA PHE A 267 -3.71 23.37 1.54
C PHE A 267 -4.13 24.28 2.71
N GLY A 268 -5.08 23.80 3.51
CA GLY A 268 -5.56 24.44 4.73
C GLY A 268 -4.83 23.98 5.99
N HIS A 269 -5.27 24.49 7.14
CA HIS A 269 -4.69 24.17 8.45
C HIS A 269 -4.85 22.67 8.79
N GLY A 270 -6.02 22.09 8.46
CA GLY A 270 -6.30 20.67 8.65
C GLY A 270 -5.37 19.75 7.83
N ASP A 271 -4.92 20.20 6.65
CA ASP A 271 -3.99 19.43 5.81
C ASP A 271 -2.59 19.36 6.44
N ILE A 272 -2.10 20.51 6.92
CA ILE A 272 -0.81 20.61 7.63
C ILE A 272 -0.83 19.72 8.89
N HIS A 273 -1.91 19.78 9.67
CA HIS A 273 -2.06 18.93 10.85
C HIS A 273 -2.18 17.45 10.48
N THR A 274 -2.86 17.12 9.38
CA THR A 274 -2.98 15.73 8.90
C THR A 274 -1.61 15.16 8.53
N LEU A 275 -0.75 15.94 7.85
CA LEU A 275 0.63 15.53 7.56
C LEU A 275 1.39 15.15 8.84
N PHE A 276 1.29 16.00 9.88
CA PHE A 276 1.88 15.72 11.18
C PHE A 276 1.29 14.46 11.84
N ARG A 277 -0.04 14.31 11.83
CA ARG A 277 -0.72 13.15 12.42
C ARG A 277 -0.31 11.84 11.75
N TYR A 278 -0.11 11.83 10.43
CA TYR A 278 0.40 10.66 9.74
C TYR A 278 1.81 10.31 10.21
N ALA A 279 2.73 11.27 10.22
CA ALA A 279 4.09 11.02 10.68
C ALA A 279 4.15 10.49 12.13
N ASN A 280 3.29 11.01 13.02
CA ASN A 280 3.28 10.63 14.44
C ASN A 280 2.53 9.31 14.73
N ASN A 281 1.51 8.98 13.95
CA ASN A 281 0.69 7.78 14.19
C ASN A 281 1.15 6.56 13.40
N PHE A 282 2.00 6.77 12.38
CA PHE A 282 2.49 5.70 11.56
C PHE A 282 3.34 4.74 12.40
N ASN A 283 2.99 3.46 12.37
CA ASN A 283 3.63 2.45 13.19
C ASN A 283 4.38 1.43 12.32
N PRO A 284 5.67 1.66 12.03
CA PRO A 284 6.47 0.76 11.19
C PRO A 284 6.64 -0.61 11.83
N SER A 285 6.52 -0.74 13.16
CA SER A 285 6.70 -2.03 13.85
C SER A 285 5.64 -3.08 13.48
N LEU A 286 4.50 -2.63 12.92
CA LEU A 286 3.43 -3.48 12.42
C LEU A 286 3.66 -3.93 10.96
N LEU A 287 4.71 -3.43 10.30
CA LEU A 287 5.06 -3.74 8.91
C LEU A 287 6.44 -4.44 8.89
N PRO A 288 6.50 -5.77 8.77
CA PRO A 288 7.76 -6.50 8.69
C PRO A 288 8.65 -5.93 7.58
N ASN A 289 9.93 -5.67 7.89
CA ASN A 289 10.94 -5.14 6.96
C ASN A 289 10.72 -3.70 6.46
N TYR A 290 9.77 -2.95 7.01
CA TYR A 290 9.59 -1.54 6.67
C TYR A 290 10.40 -0.64 7.61
N GLN A 291 11.27 0.20 7.05
CA GLN A 291 11.94 1.26 7.81
C GLN A 291 11.12 2.54 7.74
N PHE A 292 11.03 3.24 8.87
CA PHE A 292 10.40 4.55 8.92
C PHE A 292 11.23 5.55 8.10
N ASP A 293 10.58 6.22 7.15
CA ASP A 293 11.16 7.35 6.42
C ASP A 293 10.13 8.49 6.35
N ASN A 294 10.56 9.71 6.70
CA ASN A 294 9.72 10.91 6.62
C ASN A 294 9.30 11.20 5.18
N SER A 295 10.13 10.78 4.22
CA SER A 295 9.85 10.93 2.79
C SER A 295 8.64 10.14 2.34
N LEU A 296 8.05 9.28 3.18
CA LEU A 296 6.81 8.61 2.88
C LEU A 296 5.60 9.56 2.95
N PHE A 297 5.55 10.42 3.96
CA PHE A 297 4.34 11.14 4.30
C PHE A 297 4.01 12.23 3.28
N THR A 298 2.77 12.25 2.79
CA THR A 298 2.35 13.18 1.73
C THR A 298 0.89 13.55 1.83
N ILE A 299 0.56 14.83 1.66
CA ILE A 299 -0.82 15.26 1.38
C ILE A 299 -0.85 15.83 -0.03
N PHE A 300 -1.74 15.31 -0.88
CA PHE A 300 -1.95 15.74 -2.26
C PHE A 300 -3.24 16.54 -2.39
N MET A 301 -3.18 17.63 -3.15
CA MET A 301 -4.33 18.45 -3.51
C MET A 301 -4.47 18.50 -5.03
N THR A 302 -5.52 17.89 -5.57
CA THR A 302 -5.87 18.03 -6.98
C THR A 302 -6.73 19.28 -7.15
N VAL A 303 -6.30 20.17 -8.05
CA VAL A 303 -6.99 21.41 -8.42
C VAL A 303 -7.08 21.50 -9.95
N ARG A 304 -7.63 22.60 -10.47
CA ARG A 304 -7.71 22.80 -11.92
C ARG A 304 -6.31 22.81 -12.53
N ASP A 305 -6.09 21.94 -13.52
CA ASP A 305 -4.86 21.77 -14.32
C ASP A 305 -3.59 21.31 -13.56
N HIS A 306 -3.63 21.31 -12.22
CA HIS A 306 -2.47 21.03 -11.38
C HIS A 306 -2.80 20.12 -10.21
N THR A 307 -1.81 19.35 -9.79
CA THR A 307 -1.83 18.63 -8.51
C THR A 307 -0.66 19.13 -7.69
N TYR A 308 -0.95 19.56 -6.46
CA TYR A 308 0.06 19.95 -5.49
C TYR A 308 0.29 18.83 -4.49
N ALA A 309 1.46 18.82 -3.86
CA ALA A 309 1.75 17.95 -2.73
C ALA A 309 2.53 18.71 -1.66
N ILE A 310 2.27 18.42 -0.38
CA ILE A 310 3.13 18.82 0.73
C ILE A 310 3.88 17.62 1.30
N LYS A 311 5.18 17.82 1.57
CA LYS A 311 6.11 16.81 2.09
C LYS A 311 6.86 17.33 3.30
N ILE A 312 7.37 16.41 4.11
CA ILE A 312 8.20 16.72 5.27
C ILE A 312 9.66 16.85 4.80
N GLU A 313 10.28 17.99 5.07
CA GLU A 313 11.73 18.19 4.95
C GLU A 313 12.44 18.04 6.30
N ASP A 314 11.77 18.50 7.37
CA ASP A 314 12.31 18.51 8.72
C ASP A 314 11.18 18.18 9.71
N ILE A 315 11.25 16.97 10.28
CA ILE A 315 10.22 16.45 11.19
C ILE A 315 10.21 17.17 12.54
N ASP A 316 11.37 17.66 13.00
CA ASP A 316 11.48 18.37 14.27
C ASP A 316 10.81 19.75 14.18
N LYS A 317 10.97 20.43 13.03
CA LYS A 317 10.23 21.65 12.73
C LYS A 317 8.73 21.40 12.60
N LEU A 318 8.34 20.32 11.93
CA LEU A 318 6.92 19.98 11.77
C LEU A 318 6.23 19.77 13.12
N ALA A 319 6.91 19.17 14.09
CA ALA A 319 6.36 18.93 15.43
C ALA A 319 5.89 20.22 16.13
N SER A 320 6.42 21.39 15.76
CA SER A 320 5.97 22.69 16.27
C SER A 320 4.50 23.01 15.95
N ILE A 321 3.90 22.33 14.96
CA ILE A 321 2.48 22.51 14.62
C ILE A 321 1.56 22.15 15.79
N GLN A 322 1.97 21.22 16.66
CA GLN A 322 1.15 20.76 17.79
C GLN A 322 0.69 21.90 18.70
N GLN A 323 1.49 22.97 18.83
CA GLN A 323 1.15 24.11 19.68
C GLN A 323 -0.13 24.84 19.24
N TYR A 324 -0.53 24.70 17.97
CA TYR A 324 -1.73 25.31 17.41
C TYR A 324 -2.96 24.41 17.50
N PHE A 325 -2.80 23.14 17.89
CA PHE A 325 -3.88 22.14 17.96
C PHE A 325 -4.06 21.60 19.39
N VAL A 326 -3.65 22.39 20.40
CA VAL A 326 -3.80 22.03 21.82
C VAL A 326 -5.24 22.21 22.26
N ASP A 327 -5.90 23.28 21.79
CA ASP A 327 -7.29 23.59 22.06
C ASP A 327 -7.95 24.35 20.90
N GLU A 328 -9.29 24.37 20.92
CA GLU A 328 -10.14 24.99 19.89
C GLU A 328 -9.79 26.47 19.65
N THR A 329 -9.41 27.23 20.68
CA THR A 329 -9.06 28.65 20.51
C THR A 329 -7.76 28.83 19.74
N THR A 330 -6.74 28.02 20.04
CA THR A 330 -5.47 28.04 19.30
C THR A 330 -5.64 27.56 17.87
N GLU A 331 -6.50 26.57 17.63
CA GLU A 331 -6.79 26.02 16.32
C GLU A 331 -7.53 27.05 15.44
N GLU A 332 -8.59 27.66 15.97
CA GLU A 332 -9.32 28.73 15.28
C GLU A 332 -8.42 29.92 14.95
N ALA A 333 -7.52 30.30 15.86
CA ALA A 333 -6.57 31.38 15.63
C ALA A 333 -5.61 31.06 14.48
N PHE A 334 -5.10 29.83 14.43
CA PHE A 334 -4.22 29.36 13.36
C PHE A 334 -4.96 29.26 12.02
N GLN A 335 -6.17 28.73 12.02
CA GLN A 335 -7.05 28.70 10.86
C GLN A 335 -7.28 30.12 10.31
N MET A 336 -7.66 31.07 11.17
CA MET A 336 -7.88 32.47 10.76
C MET A 336 -6.62 33.12 10.19
N GLN A 337 -5.44 32.80 10.71
CA GLN A 337 -4.17 33.32 10.22
C GLN A 337 -3.91 32.87 8.78
N LEU A 338 -4.05 31.57 8.51
CA LEU A 338 -3.85 31.00 7.16
C LEU A 338 -4.94 31.49 6.19
N ASP A 339 -6.20 31.50 6.62
CA ASP A 339 -7.32 32.04 5.85
C ASP A 339 -7.09 33.48 5.41
N ARG A 340 -6.52 34.30 6.30
CA ARG A 340 -6.21 35.69 6.00
C ARG A 340 -5.13 35.80 4.92
N VAL A 341 -4.10 34.96 4.98
CA VAL A 341 -3.04 34.89 3.96
C VAL A 341 -3.63 34.60 2.58
N PHE A 342 -4.54 33.63 2.47
CA PHE A 342 -5.22 33.34 1.20
C PHE A 342 -6.18 34.45 0.75
N LYS A 343 -6.96 35.03 1.67
CA LYS A 343 -7.84 36.17 1.36
C LYS A 343 -7.07 37.40 0.89
N ASP A 344 -5.84 37.59 1.35
CA ASP A 344 -4.97 38.68 0.91
C ASP A 344 -4.29 38.40 -0.43
N ALA A 345 -4.01 37.14 -0.76
CA ALA A 345 -3.57 36.70 -2.09
C ALA A 345 -4.69 36.73 -3.16
N ASN A 346 -5.95 36.55 -2.74
CA ASN A 346 -7.09 36.52 -3.65
C ASN A 346 -7.55 37.92 -4.11
N ARG A 347 -6.70 38.61 -4.89
CA ARG A 347 -6.97 39.96 -5.41
C ARG A 347 -7.02 39.99 -6.93
N ASP A 348 -7.79 40.93 -7.47
CA ASP A 348 -7.81 41.25 -8.90
C ASP A 348 -6.62 42.16 -9.29
N ALA A 349 -6.49 42.48 -10.58
CA ALA A 349 -5.43 43.34 -11.10
C ALA A 349 -5.45 44.79 -10.53
N TYR A 350 -6.53 45.18 -9.85
CA TYR A 350 -6.68 46.49 -9.20
C TYR A 350 -6.50 46.41 -7.68
N GLY A 351 -6.19 45.23 -7.14
CA GLY A 351 -6.00 44.98 -5.71
C GLY A 351 -7.30 44.76 -4.92
N ASN A 352 -8.47 44.69 -5.56
CA ASN A 352 -9.72 44.37 -4.88
C ASN A 352 -9.80 42.88 -4.59
N ARG A 353 -10.39 42.51 -3.45
CA ARG A 353 -10.61 41.09 -3.13
C ARG A 353 -11.62 40.49 -4.10
N LYS A 354 -11.29 39.34 -4.68
CA LYS A 354 -12.25 38.58 -5.49
C LYS A 354 -13.29 37.95 -4.55
N PRO A 355 -14.58 37.90 -4.96
CA PRO A 355 -15.64 37.41 -4.08
C PRO A 355 -15.60 35.89 -3.88
N ASN A 356 -15.15 35.13 -4.89
CA ASN A 356 -15.12 33.68 -4.84
C ASN A 356 -13.67 33.17 -4.63
N PRO A 357 -13.41 32.30 -3.64
CA PRO A 357 -12.13 31.63 -3.48
C PRO A 357 -11.66 30.84 -4.71
N ALA A 358 -12.59 30.29 -5.50
CA ALA A 358 -12.27 29.52 -6.71
C ALA A 358 -11.74 30.39 -7.88
N ASP A 359 -11.84 31.72 -7.77
CA ASP A 359 -11.29 32.67 -8.74
C ASP A 359 -9.86 33.10 -8.40
N ALA A 360 -9.31 32.61 -7.27
CA ALA A 360 -7.96 32.94 -6.83
C ALA A 360 -6.92 32.47 -7.85
N ASP A 361 -5.86 33.25 -8.01
CA ASP A 361 -4.73 32.86 -8.84
C ASP A 361 -3.93 31.76 -8.12
N GLN A 362 -3.71 30.64 -8.80
CA GLN A 362 -3.07 29.47 -8.21
C GLN A 362 -1.60 29.70 -7.84
N GLU A 363 -0.89 30.54 -8.59
CA GLU A 363 0.50 30.87 -8.32
C GLU A 363 0.59 31.79 -7.09
N GLU A 364 -0.31 32.77 -6.98
CA GLU A 364 -0.40 33.62 -5.78
C GLU A 364 -0.81 32.83 -4.52
N LEU A 365 -1.71 31.85 -4.63
CA LEU A 365 -2.04 30.95 -3.51
C LEU A 365 -0.84 30.10 -3.09
N ALA A 366 -0.12 29.51 -4.05
CA ALA A 366 1.08 28.71 -3.76
C ALA A 366 2.18 29.56 -3.10
N LYS A 367 2.39 30.79 -3.58
CA LYS A 367 3.34 31.75 -2.99
C LYS A 367 2.95 32.13 -1.56
N ALA A 368 1.66 32.42 -1.35
CA ALA A 368 1.12 32.76 -0.03
C ALA A 368 1.25 31.58 0.96
N PHE A 369 0.98 30.35 0.50
CA PHE A 369 1.18 29.14 1.27
C PHE A 369 2.65 28.93 1.64
N LEU A 370 3.55 28.97 0.65
CA LEU A 370 5.00 28.83 0.87
C LEU A 370 5.50 29.81 1.92
N LYS A 371 5.17 31.10 1.78
CA LYS A 371 5.54 32.12 2.76
C LYS A 371 5.01 31.82 4.16
N PHE A 372 3.81 31.29 4.26
CA PHE A 372 3.22 30.91 5.54
C PHE A 372 3.96 29.75 6.20
N VAL A 373 4.28 28.70 5.44
CA VAL A 373 4.88 27.48 5.99
C VAL A 373 6.41 27.54 6.12
N SER A 374 7.11 28.34 5.34
CA SER A 374 8.59 28.41 5.36
C SER A 374 9.15 29.67 6.02
N GLU A 375 8.53 30.84 5.83
CA GLU A 375 9.04 32.10 6.40
C GLU A 375 8.37 32.48 7.72
N THR A 376 7.04 32.32 7.79
CA THR A 376 6.26 32.81 8.95
C THR A 376 6.35 31.85 10.13
N ASN A 377 6.22 30.55 9.87
CA ASN A 377 6.22 29.52 10.92
C ASN A 377 7.39 28.52 10.79
N ASP A 378 7.98 28.36 9.60
CA ASP A 378 9.05 27.39 9.29
C ASP A 378 8.75 25.98 9.81
N PHE A 379 7.68 25.37 9.29
CA PHE A 379 7.24 24.03 9.67
C PHE A 379 8.09 22.90 9.08
N GLY A 380 9.16 23.19 8.32
CA GLY A 380 9.92 22.15 7.63
C GLY A 380 9.10 21.39 6.59
N ILE A 381 8.20 22.10 5.89
CA ILE A 381 7.32 21.55 4.85
C ILE A 381 7.73 22.09 3.49
N ALA A 382 7.89 21.20 2.51
CA ALA A 382 8.06 21.58 1.11
C ALA A 382 6.75 21.46 0.33
N LEU A 383 6.58 22.34 -0.65
CA LEU A 383 5.48 22.31 -1.62
C LEU A 383 5.99 21.82 -2.98
N TYR A 384 5.25 20.89 -3.59
CA TYR A 384 5.53 20.35 -4.90
C TYR A 384 4.32 20.56 -5.82
N LYS A 385 4.57 20.61 -7.12
CA LYS A 385 3.56 20.79 -8.17
C LYS A 385 3.83 19.84 -9.34
N ALA A 386 2.79 19.25 -9.88
CA ALA A 386 2.79 18.53 -11.16
C ALA A 386 1.57 18.94 -11.99
N ASN A 387 1.60 18.69 -13.31
CA ASN A 387 0.42 18.80 -14.14
C ASN A 387 -0.55 17.66 -13.80
N THR A 388 -1.85 17.94 -13.63
CA THR A 388 -2.82 16.88 -13.32
C THR A 388 -2.86 15.83 -14.42
N ASN A 389 -2.75 16.22 -15.70
CA ASN A 389 -2.77 15.26 -16.82
C ASN A 389 -1.57 14.30 -16.79
N ASP A 390 -0.44 14.74 -16.25
CA ASP A 390 0.75 13.91 -16.09
C ASP A 390 0.52 12.82 -15.02
N MET A 391 -0.20 13.16 -13.95
CA MET A 391 -0.66 12.20 -12.94
C MET A 391 -1.64 11.18 -13.51
N LEU A 392 -2.55 11.62 -14.39
CA LEU A 392 -3.54 10.73 -15.04
C LEU A 392 -2.90 9.78 -16.05
N SER A 393 -1.79 10.18 -16.66
CA SER A 393 -1.04 9.41 -17.65
C SER A 393 0.11 8.61 -17.06
N GLN A 394 0.26 8.59 -15.72
CA GLN A 394 1.33 7.88 -15.01
C GLN A 394 2.73 8.32 -15.47
N ASN A 395 2.89 9.61 -15.71
CA ASN A 395 4.14 10.24 -16.10
C ASN A 395 4.34 11.52 -15.30
N ALA A 396 4.20 11.43 -13.98
CA ALA A 396 4.25 12.55 -13.05
C ALA A 396 5.54 13.35 -13.23
N THR A 397 5.38 14.67 -13.44
CA THR A 397 6.49 15.62 -13.63
C THR A 397 6.58 16.56 -12.42
N TRP A 398 6.98 16.03 -11.27
CA TRP A 398 7.02 16.83 -10.05
C TRP A 398 8.09 17.92 -10.09
N GLN A 399 7.72 19.09 -9.60
CA GLN A 399 8.62 20.22 -9.38
C GLN A 399 8.48 20.68 -7.93
N LYS A 400 9.60 20.74 -7.21
CA LYS A 400 9.66 21.41 -5.90
C LYS A 400 9.55 22.91 -6.11
N LEU A 401 8.66 23.56 -5.37
CA LEU A 401 8.45 24.99 -5.42
C LEU A 401 9.18 25.66 -4.24
N SER A 402 9.93 26.71 -4.54
CA SER A 402 10.64 27.53 -3.54
C SER A 402 10.42 29.01 -3.82
N LEU A 403 10.68 29.88 -2.84
CA LEU A 403 10.65 31.33 -3.04
C LEU A 403 12.07 31.84 -3.28
N ASP A 404 12.25 32.67 -4.32
CA ASP A 404 13.48 33.42 -4.54
C ASP A 404 13.60 34.60 -3.55
N THR A 405 14.70 35.36 -3.62
CA THR A 405 14.91 36.54 -2.75
C THR A 405 13.89 37.66 -2.96
N ASN A 406 13.13 37.63 -4.07
CA ASN A 406 12.07 38.59 -4.38
C ASN A 406 10.69 38.04 -4.00
N GLY A 407 10.63 36.83 -3.44
CA GLY A 407 9.40 36.11 -3.11
C GLY A 407 8.68 35.54 -4.33
N ASN A 408 9.33 35.34 -5.48
CA ASN A 408 8.75 34.68 -6.64
C ASN A 408 8.97 33.17 -6.58
N ILE A 409 8.04 32.39 -7.15
CA ILE A 409 8.19 30.94 -7.18
C ILE A 409 9.30 30.55 -8.15
N THR A 410 10.25 29.75 -7.67
CA THR A 410 11.30 29.10 -8.46
C THR A 410 11.09 27.59 -8.42
N PRO A 411 10.64 26.97 -9.53
CA PRO A 411 10.47 25.52 -9.61
C PRO A 411 11.82 24.83 -9.81
N THR A 412 12.01 23.68 -9.14
CA THR A 412 13.14 22.76 -9.34
C THR A 412 12.58 21.38 -9.67
N ASN A 413 12.95 20.83 -10.83
CA ASN A 413 12.43 19.51 -11.24
C ASN A 413 12.93 18.40 -10.31
N CYS A 414 12.05 17.45 -10.03
CA CYS A 414 12.39 16.14 -9.48
C CYS A 414 12.94 15.26 -10.61
N ASN A 415 14.24 15.36 -10.88
CA ASN A 415 14.93 14.58 -11.92
C ASN A 415 15.77 13.46 -11.32
#